data_AF-A0A0Q8VA21-F1
#
_entry.id   AF-A0A0Q8VA21-F1
#
_cell.length_a   1.000
_cell.length_b   1.000
_cell.length_c   1.000
_cell.angle_alpha   90.00
_cell.angle_beta   90.00
_cell.angle_gamma   90.00
#
_symmetry.space_group_name_H-M   'P 1'
#
loop_
_entity.id
_entity.type
_entity.pdbx_description
1 polymer ?
#
loop_
_entity_poly.entity_id
_entity_poly.type
_entity_poly.pdbx_seq_one_letter_code
_entity_poly.pdbx_strand_id
1 'polypeptide(L)'
;MLGRLVNAAVVGVVLVSGQVAVAEASPPVSPTVTARVERVAVRTVTYAGSGRKVHLGTVGNLTGTSRSFRVFVNRQLTQLWRSVGGTAACKRAPYVTVKRWRSDGFAQISGVGTASPCPSGGHHAIWLVRGGVWRAPYLLGGHEALWCTDLRAYGVPTAVSGGSCYGDLGGYRSYANFRQPRDLRTVGYAGRIVARTVNAVQPAATARWASQSVTDRLYTMHWNDDVLTIVKCFGRTDPDYGSYLGTATKGCLLDAAYYGNGGDVPTYRAYYVLRLRPGVLGRWRVSGMVGHSST
;
A
#
# COMPACT_ATOMS: atom_id res chain seq x y z
N MET A 1 -8.13 64.99 16.62
CA MET A 1 -7.14 63.96 17.02
C MET A 1 -6.56 63.33 15.76
N LEU A 2 -5.24 63.20 15.75
CA LEU A 2 -4.37 62.64 14.69
C LEU A 2 -4.96 61.37 14.06
N GLY A 3 -4.91 61.10 12.75
CA GLY A 3 -3.84 61.36 11.80
C GLY A 3 -2.99 60.10 11.63
N ARG A 4 -3.16 59.34 10.53
CA ARG A 4 -2.15 58.38 10.03
C ARG A 4 -2.39 58.04 8.55
N LEU A 5 -1.57 58.66 7.71
CA LEU A 5 -1.25 58.27 6.34
C LEU A 5 -0.32 57.05 6.38
N VAL A 6 -0.51 56.09 5.46
CA VAL A 6 0.48 55.05 5.16
C VAL A 6 0.83 55.16 3.68
N ASN A 7 2.12 55.46 3.44
CA ASN A 7 2.74 55.62 2.14
C ASN A 7 2.83 54.29 1.38
N ALA A 8 2.44 54.30 0.11
CA ALA A 8 2.75 53.24 -0.85
C ALA A 8 4.06 53.59 -1.56
N ALA A 9 5.10 52.79 -1.31
CA ALA A 9 6.37 52.88 -2.03
C ALA A 9 6.30 52.07 -3.33
N VAL A 10 6.40 52.75 -4.46
CA VAL A 10 6.53 52.15 -5.80
C VAL A 10 8.00 51.83 -6.02
N VAL A 11 8.32 50.53 -6.14
CA VAL A 11 9.67 50.06 -6.50
C VAL A 11 9.72 49.89 -8.01
N GLY A 12 10.47 50.76 -8.69
CA GLY A 12 10.77 50.66 -10.12
C GLY A 12 11.88 49.62 -10.37
N VAL A 13 11.61 48.66 -11.25
CA VAL A 13 12.60 47.69 -11.74
C VAL A 13 13.12 48.20 -13.09
N VAL A 14 14.42 48.51 -13.14
CA VAL A 14 15.14 48.87 -14.38
C VAL A 14 15.70 47.58 -14.99
N LEU A 15 15.22 47.23 -16.18
CA LEU A 15 15.78 46.16 -17.01
C LEU A 15 16.96 46.71 -17.82
N VAL A 16 18.18 46.29 -17.49
CA VAL A 16 19.38 46.55 -18.30
C VAL A 16 19.60 45.37 -19.24
N SER A 17 19.45 45.61 -20.54
CA SER A 17 19.73 44.64 -21.60
C SER A 17 21.22 44.67 -21.95
N GLY A 18 21.98 43.70 -21.43
CA GLY A 18 23.36 43.46 -21.85
C GLY A 18 23.42 42.31 -22.86
N GLN A 19 23.80 42.60 -24.12
CA GLN A 19 24.14 41.58 -25.11
C GLN A 19 25.56 41.08 -24.86
N VAL A 20 25.69 39.81 -24.49
CA VAL A 20 26.99 39.13 -24.37
C VAL A 20 27.23 38.36 -25.67
N ALA A 21 28.30 38.73 -26.38
CA ALA A 21 28.78 37.99 -27.55
C ALA A 21 29.24 36.59 -27.14
N VAL A 22 28.65 35.57 -27.76
CA VAL A 22 28.99 34.16 -27.52
C VAL A 22 30.10 33.79 -28.50
N ALA A 23 31.29 33.51 -27.97
CA ALA A 23 32.39 32.93 -28.75
C ALA A 23 32.05 31.46 -29.09
N GLU A 24 32.13 31.13 -30.37
CA GLU A 24 31.90 29.80 -30.93
C GLU A 24 33.10 28.90 -30.61
N ALA A 25 32.97 28.12 -29.54
CA ALA A 25 33.95 27.10 -29.16
C ALA A 25 33.71 25.81 -29.95
N SER A 26 34.73 25.33 -30.65
CA SER A 26 34.70 24.04 -31.35
C SER A 26 34.37 22.88 -30.40
N PRO A 27 33.56 21.88 -30.82
CA PRO A 27 33.12 20.82 -29.94
C PRO A 27 34.31 19.89 -29.58
N PRO A 28 34.56 19.64 -28.28
CA PRO A 28 35.56 18.67 -27.87
C PRO A 28 35.07 17.26 -28.25
N VAL A 29 35.85 16.57 -29.10
CA VAL A 29 35.68 15.14 -29.39
C VAL A 29 35.86 14.37 -28.09
N SER A 30 34.75 14.01 -27.46
CA SER A 30 34.76 13.26 -26.21
C SER A 30 35.12 11.80 -26.49
N PRO A 31 36.14 11.23 -25.82
CA PRO A 31 36.43 9.81 -25.95
C PRO A 31 35.18 9.03 -25.51
N THR A 32 34.68 8.18 -26.39
CA THR A 32 33.60 7.25 -26.08
C THR A 32 34.18 6.20 -25.14
N VAL A 33 34.13 6.48 -23.84
CA VAL A 33 34.39 5.49 -22.79
C VAL A 33 33.22 4.52 -22.81
N THR A 34 33.38 3.42 -23.54
CA THR A 34 32.48 2.27 -23.49
C THR A 34 32.62 1.62 -22.11
N ALA A 35 32.03 2.23 -21.09
CA ALA A 35 32.01 1.71 -19.74
C ALA A 35 31.26 0.37 -19.76
N ARG A 36 32.02 -0.72 -19.66
CA ARG A 36 31.48 -2.06 -19.46
C ARG A 36 30.71 -2.03 -18.15
N VAL A 37 29.38 -1.94 -18.21
CA VAL A 37 28.51 -2.06 -17.04
C VAL A 37 28.64 -3.48 -16.51
N GLU A 38 29.58 -3.66 -15.60
CA GLU A 38 29.73 -4.91 -14.86
C GLU A 38 28.44 -5.11 -14.06
N ARG A 39 27.64 -6.09 -14.46
CA ARG A 39 26.40 -6.42 -13.76
C ARG A 39 26.78 -6.96 -12.39
N VAL A 40 26.74 -6.10 -11.37
CA VAL A 40 26.93 -6.51 -9.98
C VAL A 40 25.94 -7.63 -9.67
N ALA A 41 26.46 -8.83 -9.44
CA ALA A 41 25.62 -9.99 -9.19
C ALA A 41 24.79 -9.77 -7.91
N VAL A 42 23.46 -9.96 -8.02
CA VAL A 42 22.57 -9.80 -6.87
C VAL A 42 22.76 -10.98 -5.92
N ARG A 43 23.27 -10.70 -4.72
CA ARG A 43 23.43 -11.68 -3.65
C ARG A 43 22.11 -11.85 -2.90
N THR A 44 21.73 -13.09 -2.65
CA THR A 44 20.55 -13.45 -1.85
C THR A 44 20.99 -14.27 -0.63
N VAL A 45 20.46 -13.93 0.55
CA VAL A 45 20.58 -14.73 1.78
C VAL A 45 19.19 -15.27 2.12
N THR A 46 19.08 -16.58 2.30
CA THR A 46 17.85 -17.25 2.72
C THR A 46 18.10 -18.02 4.00
N TYR A 47 17.26 -17.81 5.00
CA TYR A 47 17.29 -18.58 6.24
C TYR A 47 16.25 -19.70 6.18
N ALA A 48 16.61 -20.89 6.68
CA ALA A 48 15.74 -22.07 6.70
C ALA A 48 14.50 -21.89 7.60
N GLY A 49 13.52 -22.80 7.51
CA GLY A 49 12.33 -22.81 8.37
C GLY A 49 11.49 -21.53 8.29
N SER A 50 11.11 -20.96 9.43
CA SER A 50 10.39 -19.68 9.50
C SER A 50 11.28 -18.45 9.28
N GLY A 51 12.61 -18.63 9.25
CA GLY A 51 13.61 -17.56 9.13
C GLY A 51 14.51 -17.45 10.36
N ARG A 52 15.40 -16.46 10.35
CA ARG A 52 16.28 -16.13 11.48
C ARG A 52 15.63 -15.08 12.36
N LYS A 53 15.13 -15.50 13.53
CA LYS A 53 14.65 -14.61 14.58
C LYS A 53 15.83 -13.93 15.28
N VAL A 54 15.77 -12.60 15.39
CA VAL A 54 16.76 -11.79 16.10
C VAL A 54 16.07 -10.82 17.06
N HIS A 55 16.81 -10.43 18.09
CA HIS A 55 16.43 -9.55 19.19
C HIS A 55 17.47 -8.43 19.33
N LEU A 56 17.22 -7.46 20.22
CA LEU A 56 18.25 -6.48 20.58
C LEU A 56 19.50 -7.20 21.09
N GLY A 57 20.66 -6.84 20.56
CA GLY A 57 21.96 -7.47 20.87
C GLY A 57 22.31 -8.69 20.03
N THR A 58 21.35 -9.32 19.33
CA THR A 58 21.62 -10.51 18.48
C THR A 58 21.53 -10.21 16.99
N VAL A 59 21.48 -8.93 16.60
CA VAL A 59 21.46 -8.49 15.19
C VAL A 59 22.69 -8.94 14.41
N GLY A 60 23.83 -9.14 15.10
CA GLY A 60 25.05 -9.72 14.52
C GLY A 60 24.83 -11.10 13.89
N ASN A 61 23.81 -11.84 14.33
CA ASN A 61 23.47 -13.18 13.82
C ASN A 61 22.88 -13.15 12.40
N LEU A 62 22.60 -11.96 11.85
CA LEU A 62 22.22 -11.78 10.44
C LEU A 62 23.46 -11.80 9.53
N THR A 63 24.20 -12.91 9.58
CA THR A 63 25.40 -13.13 8.77
C THR A 63 25.07 -13.12 7.27
N GLY A 64 26.02 -12.71 6.43
CA GLY A 64 25.81 -12.60 4.99
C GLY A 64 24.94 -11.42 4.52
N THR A 65 24.33 -10.64 5.41
CA THR A 65 23.57 -9.42 5.05
C THR A 65 24.46 -8.17 5.03
N SER A 66 23.98 -7.05 4.48
CA SER A 66 24.72 -5.77 4.51
C SER A 66 24.72 -5.12 5.90
N ARG A 67 25.73 -4.29 6.17
CA ARG A 67 25.78 -3.45 7.37
C ARG A 67 24.55 -2.53 7.48
N SER A 68 24.12 -1.93 6.36
CA SER A 68 22.95 -1.05 6.32
C SER A 68 21.67 -1.77 6.72
N PHE A 69 21.49 -3.03 6.31
CA PHE A 69 20.34 -3.83 6.70
C PHE A 69 20.37 -4.19 8.19
N ARG A 70 21.54 -4.56 8.74
CA ARG A 70 21.70 -4.79 10.18
C ARG A 70 21.38 -3.54 11.00
N VAL A 71 21.87 -2.36 10.60
CA VAL A 71 21.53 -1.08 11.25
C VAL A 71 20.01 -0.84 11.22
N PHE A 72 19.37 -1.10 10.07
CA PHE A 72 17.92 -1.01 9.95
C PHE A 72 17.19 -1.95 10.92
N VAL A 73 17.57 -3.23 10.99
CA VAL A 73 16.93 -4.20 11.89
C VAL A 73 17.13 -3.79 13.36
N ASN A 74 18.33 -3.35 13.73
CA ASN A 74 18.58 -2.83 15.08
C ASN A 74 17.66 -1.65 15.41
N ARG A 75 17.51 -0.69 14.48
CA ARG A 75 16.61 0.45 14.66
C ARG A 75 15.15 0.00 14.83
N GLN A 76 14.67 -0.97 14.06
CA GLN A 76 13.31 -1.51 14.23
C GLN A 76 13.11 -2.14 15.61
N LEU A 77 14.05 -2.97 16.05
CA LEU A 77 14.01 -3.58 17.37
C LEU A 77 14.03 -2.53 18.49
N THR A 78 14.83 -1.47 18.35
CA THR A 78 14.86 -0.34 19.30
C THR A 78 13.53 0.43 19.31
N GLN A 79 12.90 0.64 18.15
CA GLN A 79 11.59 1.28 18.07
C GLN A 79 10.51 0.44 18.75
N LEU A 80 10.48 -0.86 18.49
CA LEU A 80 9.57 -1.80 19.15
C LEU A 80 9.76 -1.83 20.67
N TRP A 81 11.01 -1.84 21.14
CA TRP A 81 11.33 -1.76 22.56
C TRP A 81 10.75 -0.49 23.20
N ARG A 82 10.94 0.66 22.55
CA ARG A 82 10.40 1.95 23.01
C ARG A 82 8.88 1.95 23.01
N SER A 83 8.23 1.31 22.03
CA SER A 83 6.76 1.24 21.98
C SER A 83 6.15 0.43 23.13
N VAL A 84 6.91 -0.44 23.78
CA VAL A 84 6.46 -1.20 24.97
C VAL A 84 7.06 -0.65 26.28
N GLY A 85 7.37 0.64 26.30
CA GLY A 85 7.82 1.37 27.49
C GLY A 85 9.34 1.50 27.66
N GLY A 86 10.15 0.83 26.84
CA GLY A 86 11.60 1.03 26.86
C GLY A 86 12.30 0.61 28.17
N THR A 87 11.70 -0.29 28.95
CA THR A 87 12.28 -0.73 30.22
C THR A 87 13.32 -1.84 30.02
N ALA A 88 14.23 -2.01 30.97
CA ALA A 88 15.19 -3.11 30.95
C ALA A 88 14.51 -4.49 30.88
N ALA A 89 13.38 -4.66 31.59
CA ALA A 89 12.58 -5.87 31.59
C ALA A 89 12.06 -6.24 30.17
N CYS A 90 11.67 -5.24 29.38
CA CYS A 90 11.18 -5.45 28.02
C CYS A 90 12.29 -5.55 26.95
N LYS A 91 13.58 -5.43 27.29
CA LYS A 91 14.67 -5.33 26.29
C LYS A 91 14.77 -6.54 25.35
N ARG A 92 14.35 -7.73 25.83
CA ARG A 92 14.34 -8.98 25.03
C ARG A 92 13.02 -9.22 24.29
N ALA A 93 11.95 -8.48 24.61
CA ALA A 93 10.63 -8.68 24.02
C ALA A 93 10.58 -8.44 22.50
N PRO A 94 11.21 -7.38 21.93
CA PRO A 94 11.20 -7.15 20.50
C PRO A 94 11.90 -8.23 19.72
N TYR A 95 11.29 -8.61 18.60
CA TYR A 95 11.88 -9.54 17.66
C TYR A 95 11.63 -9.13 16.20
N VAL A 96 12.55 -9.55 15.34
CA VAL A 96 12.43 -9.51 13.89
C VAL A 96 12.87 -10.87 13.35
N THR A 97 12.04 -11.52 12.54
CA THR A 97 12.35 -12.80 11.90
C THR A 97 12.63 -12.57 10.43
N VAL A 98 13.91 -12.59 10.05
CA VAL A 98 14.34 -12.40 8.66
C VAL A 98 14.27 -13.73 7.93
N LYS A 99 13.44 -13.84 6.90
CA LYS A 99 13.34 -15.04 6.07
C LYS A 99 14.30 -14.98 4.89
N ARG A 100 14.32 -13.84 4.19
CA ARG A 100 15.19 -13.60 3.02
C ARG A 100 15.68 -12.16 2.97
N TRP A 101 16.88 -11.97 2.43
CA TRP A 101 17.47 -10.66 2.15
C TRP A 101 18.15 -10.69 0.79
N ARG A 102 18.07 -9.60 0.04
CA ARG A 102 18.77 -9.41 -1.23
C ARG A 102 19.57 -8.11 -1.24
N SER A 103 20.73 -8.15 -1.88
CA SER A 103 21.64 -7.00 -1.97
C SER A 103 21.11 -5.85 -2.80
N ASP A 104 20.14 -6.10 -3.69
CA ASP A 104 19.43 -5.08 -4.48
C ASP A 104 18.33 -4.35 -3.69
N GLY A 105 18.29 -4.54 -2.36
CA GLY A 105 17.46 -3.74 -1.48
C GLY A 105 16.06 -4.31 -1.27
N PHE A 106 15.91 -5.63 -1.15
CA PHE A 106 14.67 -6.28 -0.76
C PHE A 106 14.89 -7.23 0.41
N ALA A 107 13.92 -7.35 1.31
CA ALA A 107 13.94 -8.31 2.40
C ALA A 107 12.54 -8.81 2.73
N GLN A 108 12.42 -10.13 2.93
CA GLN A 108 11.21 -10.77 3.44
C GLN A 108 11.37 -10.96 4.94
N ILE A 109 10.49 -10.33 5.71
CA ILE A 109 10.43 -10.44 7.17
C ILE A 109 9.15 -11.20 7.52
N SER A 110 9.30 -12.42 8.03
CA SER A 110 8.17 -13.30 8.37
C SER A 110 7.53 -12.96 9.72
N GLY A 111 8.17 -12.12 10.53
CA GLY A 111 7.60 -11.63 11.78
C GLY A 111 8.32 -10.40 12.30
N VAL A 112 7.56 -9.41 12.75
CA VAL A 112 8.01 -8.20 13.44
C VAL A 112 7.05 -7.93 14.57
N GLY A 113 7.54 -7.82 15.81
CA GLY A 113 6.65 -7.57 16.94
C GLY A 113 7.35 -7.64 18.28
N THR A 114 6.57 -7.74 19.35
CA THR A 114 7.08 -8.00 20.70
C THR A 114 6.42 -9.24 21.30
N ALA A 115 7.18 -9.97 22.10
CA ALA A 115 6.74 -11.17 22.80
C ALA A 115 6.82 -10.95 24.33
N SER A 116 6.50 -11.99 25.10
CA SER A 116 6.72 -11.99 26.55
C SER A 116 8.14 -11.48 26.92
N PRO A 117 8.28 -10.64 27.95
CA PRO A 117 7.27 -10.25 28.95
C PRO A 117 6.37 -9.06 28.56
N CYS A 118 6.54 -8.47 27.37
CA CYS A 118 5.85 -7.23 26.98
C CYS A 118 5.19 -7.38 25.59
N PRO A 119 4.10 -8.17 25.47
CA PRO A 119 3.49 -8.51 24.19
C PRO A 119 2.67 -7.35 23.60
N SER A 120 2.80 -7.10 22.30
CA SER A 120 1.96 -6.16 21.54
C SER A 120 1.55 -6.70 20.15
N GLY A 121 1.69 -8.01 19.95
CA GLY A 121 1.42 -8.67 18.68
C GLY A 121 2.59 -8.61 17.71
N GLY A 122 2.32 -8.95 16.44
CA GLY A 122 3.33 -8.88 15.39
C GLY A 122 2.78 -9.20 14.01
N HIS A 123 3.45 -8.72 12.98
CA HIS A 123 3.01 -8.83 11.58
C HIS A 123 4.16 -9.30 10.69
N HIS A 124 3.84 -9.70 9.45
CA HIS A 124 4.85 -9.98 8.44
C HIS A 124 4.96 -8.80 7.47
N ALA A 125 6.11 -8.62 6.83
CA ALA A 125 6.29 -7.56 5.85
C ALA A 125 7.41 -7.85 4.84
N ILE A 126 7.25 -7.32 3.64
CA ILE A 126 8.33 -7.17 2.66
C ILE A 126 8.84 -5.74 2.73
N TRP A 127 10.12 -5.61 3.07
CA TRP A 127 10.83 -4.35 3.12
C TRP A 127 11.63 -4.15 1.85
N LEU A 128 11.71 -2.90 1.41
CA LEU A 128 12.57 -2.52 0.29
C LEU A 128 13.33 -1.22 0.57
N VAL A 129 14.44 -1.04 -0.14
CA VAL A 129 15.26 0.18 -0.09
C VAL A 129 14.85 1.11 -1.21
N ARG A 130 14.45 2.34 -0.85
CA ARG A 130 14.26 3.45 -1.80
C ARG A 130 14.97 4.68 -1.25
N GLY A 131 15.77 5.34 -2.08
CA GLY A 131 16.59 6.48 -1.65
C GLY A 131 17.52 6.15 -0.47
N GLY A 132 18.09 4.94 -0.45
CA GLY A 132 18.99 4.47 0.63
C GLY A 132 18.30 4.07 1.94
N VAL A 133 16.97 4.19 2.05
CA VAL A 133 16.23 3.90 3.28
C VAL A 133 15.36 2.66 3.13
N TRP A 134 15.51 1.71 4.06
CA TRP A 134 14.61 0.57 4.21
C TRP A 134 13.23 1.01 4.69
N ARG A 135 12.19 0.65 3.94
CA ARG A 135 10.79 0.90 4.26
C ARG A 135 9.93 -0.31 3.87
N ALA A 136 8.90 -0.60 4.65
CA ALA A 136 7.82 -1.48 4.25
C ALA A 136 6.65 -0.59 3.83
N PRO A 137 6.32 -0.52 2.53
CA PRO A 137 5.05 0.07 2.13
C PRO A 137 3.92 -0.63 2.87
N TYR A 138 2.91 0.12 3.28
CA TYR A 138 1.75 -0.42 3.99
C TYR A 138 1.12 -1.63 3.26
N LEU A 139 1.15 -1.62 1.92
CA LEU A 139 0.61 -2.70 1.08
C LEU A 139 1.44 -3.98 1.05
N LEU A 140 2.67 -3.91 1.52
CA LEU A 140 3.59 -5.04 1.61
C LEU A 140 3.79 -5.49 3.06
N GLY A 141 3.01 -4.97 4.01
CA GLY A 141 3.09 -5.34 5.43
C GLY A 141 1.72 -5.51 6.06
N GLY A 142 1.58 -6.49 6.96
CA GLY A 142 0.35 -6.73 7.69
C GLY A 142 0.18 -8.20 8.10
N HIS A 143 -1.07 -8.57 8.37
CA HIS A 143 -1.47 -9.96 8.63
C HIS A 143 -2.10 -10.63 7.40
N GLU A 144 -2.46 -9.83 6.40
CA GLU A 144 -3.14 -10.30 5.20
C GLU A 144 -2.17 -10.82 4.16
N ALA A 145 -2.71 -11.61 3.22
CA ALA A 145 -1.92 -12.12 2.13
C ALA A 145 -1.49 -11.04 1.13
N LEU A 146 -0.34 -11.27 0.49
CA LEU A 146 0.24 -10.35 -0.49
C LEU A 146 -0.44 -10.49 -1.86
N TRP A 147 -0.83 -9.35 -2.44
CA TRP A 147 -1.47 -9.28 -3.75
C TRP A 147 -0.42 -9.29 -4.87
N CYS A 148 -0.67 -10.05 -5.94
CA CYS A 148 0.28 -10.19 -7.05
C CYS A 148 0.58 -8.86 -7.75
N THR A 149 -0.43 -8.02 -7.92
CA THR A 149 -0.24 -6.70 -8.51
C THR A 149 0.58 -5.78 -7.63
N ASP A 150 0.46 -5.89 -6.30
CA ASP A 150 1.18 -5.03 -5.37
C ASP A 150 2.66 -5.39 -5.37
N LEU A 151 2.97 -6.68 -5.30
CA LEU A 151 4.32 -7.18 -5.47
C LEU A 151 4.94 -6.72 -6.79
N ARG A 152 4.21 -6.86 -7.90
CA ARG A 152 4.68 -6.43 -9.22
C ARG A 152 4.89 -4.92 -9.28
N ALA A 153 3.98 -4.14 -8.68
CA ALA A 153 4.06 -2.69 -8.68
C ALA A 153 5.28 -2.14 -7.94
N TYR A 154 5.67 -2.80 -6.85
CA TYR A 154 6.87 -2.46 -6.10
C TYR A 154 8.15 -3.12 -6.67
N GLY A 155 8.01 -3.91 -7.73
CA GLY A 155 9.12 -4.63 -8.36
C GLY A 155 9.71 -5.71 -7.44
N VAL A 156 8.90 -6.28 -6.54
CA VAL A 156 9.36 -7.29 -5.58
C VAL A 156 9.83 -8.53 -6.35
N PRO A 157 11.06 -9.01 -6.16
CA PRO A 157 11.54 -10.20 -6.84
C PRO A 157 10.81 -11.47 -6.35
N THR A 158 10.58 -12.44 -7.24
CA THR A 158 9.94 -13.71 -6.90
C THR A 158 10.63 -14.43 -5.75
N ALA A 159 11.97 -14.39 -5.74
CA ALA A 159 12.78 -14.94 -4.66
C ALA A 159 12.41 -14.38 -3.27
N VAL A 160 11.94 -13.13 -3.17
CA VAL A 160 11.56 -12.49 -1.88
C VAL A 160 10.09 -12.71 -1.56
N SER A 161 9.22 -12.71 -2.57
CA SER A 161 7.77 -12.84 -2.38
C SER A 161 7.31 -14.15 -1.72
N GLY A 162 8.11 -15.22 -1.81
CA GLY A 162 7.64 -16.57 -1.48
C GLY A 162 7.20 -17.40 -2.68
N GLY A 163 7.15 -16.81 -3.88
CA GLY A 163 6.80 -17.50 -5.13
C GLY A 163 5.31 -17.48 -5.46
N SER A 164 4.49 -17.05 -4.51
CA SER A 164 3.04 -17.02 -4.63
C SER A 164 2.43 -15.73 -4.11
N CYS A 165 1.20 -15.48 -4.52
CA CYS A 165 0.45 -14.30 -4.16
C CYS A 165 -1.04 -14.50 -4.45
N TYR A 166 -1.87 -13.60 -3.96
CA TYR A 166 -3.30 -13.59 -4.27
C TYR A 166 -3.55 -12.78 -5.52
N GLY A 167 -4.32 -13.37 -6.44
CA GLY A 167 -4.91 -12.61 -7.52
C GLY A 167 -5.90 -11.59 -6.96
N ASP A 168 -5.97 -10.45 -7.61
CA ASP A 168 -6.87 -9.35 -7.27
C ASP A 168 -8.35 -9.79 -7.25
N LEU A 169 -8.76 -10.60 -8.23
CA LEU A 169 -10.07 -11.25 -8.28
C LEU A 169 -10.13 -12.58 -7.52
N GLY A 170 -9.14 -12.83 -6.66
CA GLY A 170 -9.03 -14.03 -5.85
C GLY A 170 -8.25 -15.16 -6.50
N GLY A 171 -8.19 -16.25 -5.73
CA GLY A 171 -7.38 -17.40 -6.02
C GLY A 171 -5.90 -17.18 -5.74
N TYR A 172 -5.25 -18.24 -5.30
CA TYR A 172 -3.81 -18.30 -5.17
C TYR A 172 -3.19 -18.38 -6.57
N ARG A 173 -2.11 -17.62 -6.79
CA ARG A 173 -1.40 -17.56 -8.06
C ARG A 173 0.09 -17.76 -7.83
N SER A 174 0.75 -18.40 -8.80
CA SER A 174 2.20 -18.32 -8.93
C SER A 174 2.59 -16.89 -9.30
N TYR A 175 3.39 -16.25 -8.46
CA TYR A 175 3.83 -14.87 -8.70
C TYR A 175 4.79 -14.79 -9.89
N ALA A 176 5.62 -15.83 -10.11
CA ALA A 176 6.52 -15.92 -11.26
C ALA A 176 5.77 -15.82 -12.60
N ASN A 177 4.60 -16.45 -12.67
CA ASN A 177 3.80 -16.55 -13.88
C ASN A 177 2.65 -15.54 -13.92
N PHE A 178 2.51 -14.70 -12.90
CA PHE A 178 1.42 -13.75 -12.82
C PHE A 178 1.54 -12.72 -13.94
N ARG A 179 0.54 -12.71 -14.83
CA ARG A 179 0.36 -11.68 -15.85
C ARG A 179 -0.66 -10.68 -15.34
N GLN A 180 -0.26 -9.40 -15.36
CA GLN A 180 -1.17 -8.32 -15.00
C GLN A 180 -2.36 -8.30 -15.99
N PRO A 181 -3.60 -8.23 -15.48
CA PRO A 181 -4.78 -8.10 -16.34
C PRO A 181 -4.67 -6.86 -17.24
N ARG A 182 -4.99 -7.03 -18.53
CA ARG A 182 -4.94 -5.92 -19.51
C ARG A 182 -5.95 -4.82 -19.18
N ASP A 183 -7.05 -5.21 -18.57
CA ASP A 183 -8.17 -4.35 -18.19
C ASP A 183 -8.06 -3.81 -16.76
N LEU A 184 -6.91 -3.95 -16.07
CA LEU A 184 -6.70 -3.52 -14.67
C LEU A 184 -7.17 -2.08 -14.38
N ARG A 185 -7.05 -1.18 -15.38
CA ARG A 185 -7.38 0.24 -15.25
C ARG A 185 -8.84 0.57 -15.58
N THR A 186 -9.59 -0.40 -16.09
CA THR A 186 -10.98 -0.21 -16.53
C THR A 186 -11.92 -0.16 -15.34
N VAL A 187 -13.06 0.49 -15.57
CA VAL A 187 -14.15 0.56 -14.61
C VAL A 187 -14.74 -0.83 -14.32
N GLY A 188 -14.90 -1.68 -15.35
CA GLY A 188 -15.39 -3.06 -15.19
C GLY A 188 -14.49 -3.92 -14.30
N TYR A 189 -13.16 -3.80 -14.44
CA TYR A 189 -12.23 -4.48 -13.54
C TYR A 189 -12.37 -4.00 -12.10
N ALA A 190 -12.46 -2.68 -11.90
CA ALA A 190 -12.69 -2.11 -10.57
C ALA A 190 -14.02 -2.64 -9.97
N GLY A 191 -15.10 -2.67 -10.74
CA GLY A 191 -16.39 -3.22 -10.33
C GLY A 191 -16.28 -4.67 -9.85
N ARG A 192 -15.53 -5.53 -10.55
CA ARG A 192 -15.33 -6.93 -10.12
C ARG A 192 -14.50 -7.06 -8.84
N ILE A 193 -13.50 -6.20 -8.63
CA ILE A 193 -12.74 -6.15 -7.37
C ILE A 193 -13.63 -5.76 -6.21
N VAL A 194 -14.44 -4.74 -6.43
CA VAL A 194 -15.39 -4.25 -5.44
C VAL A 194 -16.41 -5.33 -5.13
N ALA A 195 -17.08 -5.90 -6.13
CA ALA A 195 -18.04 -7.00 -5.97
C ALA A 195 -17.42 -8.17 -5.18
N ARG A 196 -16.18 -8.57 -5.50
CA ARG A 196 -15.49 -9.59 -4.72
C ARG A 196 -15.23 -9.16 -3.28
N THR A 197 -14.76 -7.94 -3.05
CA THR A 197 -14.45 -7.45 -1.69
C THR A 197 -15.72 -7.38 -0.85
N VAL A 198 -16.83 -7.00 -1.48
CA VAL A 198 -18.16 -6.95 -0.90
C VAL A 198 -18.76 -8.35 -0.71
N ASN A 199 -18.44 -9.34 -1.54
CA ASN A 199 -18.94 -10.72 -1.36
C ASN A 199 -18.06 -11.56 -0.43
N ALA A 200 -16.80 -11.19 -0.23
CA ALA A 200 -15.86 -11.91 0.61
C ALA A 200 -16.01 -11.57 2.10
N VAL A 201 -17.20 -11.13 2.56
CA VAL A 201 -17.43 -10.42 3.83
C VAL A 201 -16.86 -11.16 5.03
N GLN A 202 -15.60 -10.89 5.34
CA GLN A 202 -15.00 -11.09 6.64
C GLN A 202 -14.90 -9.71 7.29
N PRO A 203 -15.39 -9.52 8.53
CA PRO A 203 -15.42 -8.21 9.19
C PRO A 203 -14.06 -7.50 9.20
N ALA A 204 -12.96 -8.26 9.29
CA ALA A 204 -11.60 -7.74 9.25
C ALA A 204 -11.21 -7.11 7.89
N ALA A 205 -11.76 -7.62 6.77
CA ALA A 205 -11.45 -7.14 5.42
C ALA A 205 -12.26 -5.87 5.06
N THR A 206 -13.46 -5.72 5.62
CA THR A 206 -14.36 -4.59 5.35
C THR A 206 -14.07 -3.38 6.25
N ALA A 207 -13.57 -3.59 7.47
CA ALA A 207 -13.21 -2.52 8.42
C ALA A 207 -12.20 -1.49 7.87
N ARG A 208 -11.47 -1.83 6.80
CA ARG A 208 -10.50 -0.93 6.15
C ARG A 208 -11.12 0.12 5.25
N TRP A 209 -12.37 -0.06 4.85
CA TRP A 209 -13.02 0.80 3.86
C TRP A 209 -14.50 1.06 4.15
N ALA A 210 -15.10 0.40 5.13
CA ALA A 210 -16.43 0.67 5.63
C ALA A 210 -16.36 0.99 7.13
N SER A 211 -17.29 1.82 7.64
CA SER A 211 -17.46 1.97 9.09
C SER A 211 -17.89 0.64 9.73
N GLN A 212 -17.73 0.52 11.04
CA GLN A 212 -18.15 -0.68 11.77
C GLN A 212 -19.64 -0.99 11.55
N SER A 213 -20.51 0.02 11.68
CA SER A 213 -21.96 -0.11 11.44
C SER A 213 -22.31 -0.63 10.05
N VAL A 214 -21.52 -0.25 9.05
CA VAL A 214 -21.70 -0.66 7.66
C VAL A 214 -21.14 -2.08 7.44
N THR A 215 -19.99 -2.39 8.06
CA THR A 215 -19.40 -3.73 8.07
C THR A 215 -20.34 -4.75 8.70
N ASP A 216 -20.87 -4.44 9.88
CA ASP A 216 -21.79 -5.32 10.61
C ASP A 216 -23.04 -5.60 9.77
N ARG A 217 -23.57 -4.55 9.13
CA ARG A 217 -24.73 -4.67 8.23
C ARG A 217 -24.44 -5.54 7.01
N LEU A 218 -23.34 -5.29 6.30
CA LEU A 218 -22.93 -6.13 5.15
C LEU A 218 -22.66 -7.59 5.56
N TYR A 219 -22.13 -7.80 6.77
CA TYR A 219 -21.88 -9.14 7.31
C TYR A 219 -23.18 -9.88 7.61
N THR A 220 -24.16 -9.22 8.25
CA THR A 220 -25.50 -9.79 8.43
C THR A 220 -26.14 -10.13 7.09
N MET A 221 -25.96 -9.29 6.07
CA MET A 221 -26.53 -9.53 4.74
C MET A 221 -25.94 -10.77 4.05
N HIS A 222 -24.61 -10.92 4.09
CA HIS A 222 -23.93 -12.07 3.47
C HIS A 222 -24.42 -13.43 4.01
N TRP A 223 -24.84 -13.48 5.27
CA TRP A 223 -25.32 -14.71 5.91
C TRP A 223 -26.80 -15.03 5.66
N ASN A 224 -27.59 -14.08 5.13
CA ASN A 224 -29.02 -14.26 4.86
C ASN A 224 -29.34 -14.48 3.37
N ASP A 225 -28.35 -14.94 2.57
CA ASP A 225 -28.48 -15.10 1.11
C ASP A 225 -28.84 -13.83 0.34
N ASP A 226 -28.55 -12.65 0.91
CA ASP A 226 -28.83 -11.36 0.28
C ASP A 226 -27.89 -11.06 -0.90
N VAL A 227 -28.39 -10.28 -1.86
CA VAL A 227 -27.66 -9.97 -3.10
C VAL A 227 -27.01 -8.59 -3.02
N LEU A 228 -25.69 -8.58 -3.23
CA LEU A 228 -24.88 -7.36 -3.34
C LEU A 228 -24.45 -7.17 -4.79
N THR A 229 -25.00 -6.15 -5.45
CA THR A 229 -24.76 -5.89 -6.88
C THR A 229 -24.11 -4.54 -7.10
N ILE A 230 -23.05 -4.49 -7.89
CA ILE A 230 -22.51 -3.22 -8.36
C ILE A 230 -23.35 -2.76 -9.55
N VAL A 231 -24.14 -1.71 -9.36
CA VAL A 231 -25.06 -1.18 -10.38
C VAL A 231 -24.28 -0.42 -11.45
N LYS A 232 -23.46 0.55 -11.02
CA LYS A 232 -22.72 1.45 -11.90
C LYS A 232 -21.50 1.96 -11.18
N CYS A 233 -20.43 2.21 -11.92
CA CYS A 233 -19.29 2.98 -11.41
C CYS A 233 -19.16 4.29 -12.17
N PHE A 234 -18.77 5.34 -11.47
CA PHE A 234 -18.89 6.73 -11.90
C PHE A 234 -17.69 7.58 -11.44
N GLY A 235 -17.58 8.79 -11.99
CA GLY A 235 -16.54 9.76 -11.67
C GLY A 235 -17.08 11.00 -10.98
N ARG A 236 -16.18 11.92 -10.59
CA ARG A 236 -16.55 13.20 -9.94
C ARG A 236 -17.42 14.12 -10.80
N THR A 237 -17.37 13.97 -12.12
CA THR A 237 -18.16 14.73 -13.08
C THR A 237 -19.49 14.06 -13.43
N ASP A 238 -19.80 12.90 -12.83
CA ASP A 238 -21.08 12.23 -13.06
C ASP A 238 -22.21 13.00 -12.33
N PRO A 239 -23.27 13.42 -13.03
CA PRO A 239 -24.29 14.32 -12.47
C PRO A 239 -25.07 13.68 -11.32
N ASP A 240 -25.28 12.37 -11.36
CA ASP A 240 -26.15 11.67 -10.43
C ASP A 240 -25.44 11.39 -9.09
N TYR A 241 -24.13 11.14 -9.13
CA TYR A 241 -23.40 10.61 -7.98
C TYR A 241 -22.11 11.34 -7.61
N GLY A 242 -21.69 12.35 -8.37
CA GLY A 242 -20.42 13.07 -8.16
C GLY A 242 -20.31 13.71 -6.77
N SER A 243 -21.43 14.19 -6.20
CA SER A 243 -21.50 14.81 -4.86
C SER A 243 -21.15 13.84 -3.72
N TYR A 244 -21.50 12.55 -3.85
CA TYR A 244 -21.27 11.53 -2.82
C TYR A 244 -19.80 11.09 -2.71
N LEU A 245 -18.96 11.43 -3.70
CA LEU A 245 -17.55 11.05 -3.72
C LEU A 245 -16.68 11.86 -2.75
N GLY A 246 -17.11 13.05 -2.33
CA GLY A 246 -16.29 13.94 -1.51
C GLY A 246 -14.94 14.23 -2.19
N THR A 247 -13.83 13.82 -1.57
CA THR A 247 -12.47 13.96 -2.13
C THR A 247 -12.06 12.86 -3.09
N ALA A 248 -12.85 11.79 -3.23
CA ALA A 248 -12.56 10.71 -4.18
C ALA A 248 -12.83 11.17 -5.63
N THR A 249 -12.03 10.70 -6.57
CA THR A 249 -12.21 11.02 -8.00
C THR A 249 -13.15 10.06 -8.72
N LYS A 250 -13.39 8.88 -8.14
CA LYS A 250 -14.27 7.82 -8.67
C LYS A 250 -15.00 7.08 -7.56
N GLY A 251 -16.09 6.42 -7.90
CA GLY A 251 -16.81 5.50 -7.02
C GLY A 251 -17.66 4.49 -7.75
N CYS A 252 -18.30 3.59 -7.00
CA CYS A 252 -19.29 2.65 -7.50
C CYS A 252 -20.53 2.66 -6.63
N LEU A 253 -21.69 2.59 -7.26
CA LEU A 253 -22.98 2.38 -6.61
C LEU A 253 -23.12 0.88 -6.36
N LEU A 254 -23.21 0.54 -5.09
CA LEU A 254 -23.57 -0.77 -4.61
C LEU A 254 -25.06 -0.74 -4.29
N ASP A 255 -25.79 -1.68 -4.87
CA ASP A 255 -27.16 -2.02 -4.53
C ASP A 255 -27.16 -3.25 -3.64
N ALA A 256 -27.79 -3.12 -2.49
CA ALA A 256 -27.86 -4.12 -1.46
C ALA A 256 -29.34 -4.46 -1.24
N ALA A 257 -29.75 -5.63 -1.74
CA ALA A 257 -31.13 -6.10 -1.72
C ALA A 257 -31.29 -7.23 -0.69
N TYR A 258 -32.21 -7.06 0.25
CA TYR A 258 -32.50 -7.96 1.35
C TYR A 258 -33.80 -8.71 1.10
N TYR A 259 -33.76 -10.04 0.97
CA TYR A 259 -34.94 -10.84 0.56
C TYR A 259 -35.72 -11.45 1.73
N GLY A 260 -35.14 -11.52 2.92
CA GLY A 260 -35.74 -12.22 4.05
C GLY A 260 -35.89 -13.72 3.78
N ASN A 261 -36.72 -14.43 4.55
CA ASN A 261 -36.89 -15.89 4.43
C ASN A 261 -37.65 -16.29 3.15
N GLY A 262 -36.98 -16.26 1.99
CA GLY A 262 -37.42 -16.93 0.77
C GLY A 262 -38.42 -16.18 -0.13
N GLY A 263 -38.49 -14.85 -0.05
CA GLY A 263 -39.28 -14.04 -0.99
C GLY A 263 -38.52 -13.72 -2.29
N ASP A 264 -39.22 -13.60 -3.42
CA ASP A 264 -38.65 -13.15 -4.71
C ASP A 264 -38.48 -11.62 -4.81
N VAL A 265 -39.01 -10.89 -3.83
CA VAL A 265 -38.99 -9.42 -3.76
C VAL A 265 -38.19 -9.01 -2.53
N PRO A 266 -37.23 -8.07 -2.66
CA PRO A 266 -36.48 -7.62 -1.50
C PRO A 266 -37.39 -6.89 -0.50
N THR A 267 -37.43 -7.39 0.74
CA THR A 267 -38.09 -6.75 1.88
C THR A 267 -37.44 -5.40 2.21
N TYR A 268 -36.15 -5.24 1.93
CA TYR A 268 -35.44 -3.98 2.10
C TYR A 268 -34.37 -3.80 1.03
N ARG A 269 -34.19 -2.58 0.51
CA ARG A 269 -33.14 -2.26 -0.47
C ARG A 269 -32.42 -1.00 -0.05
N ALA A 270 -31.10 -1.01 -0.12
CA ALA A 270 -30.27 0.16 0.17
C ALA A 270 -29.18 0.33 -0.89
N TYR A 271 -28.86 1.59 -1.16
CA TYR A 271 -27.76 1.93 -2.04
C TYR A 271 -26.59 2.50 -1.24
N TYR A 272 -25.39 2.18 -1.68
CA TYR A 272 -24.17 2.69 -1.08
C TYR A 272 -23.23 3.19 -2.16
N VAL A 273 -22.53 4.29 -1.87
CA VAL A 273 -21.46 4.78 -2.72
C VAL A 273 -20.12 4.32 -2.16
N LEU A 274 -19.49 3.40 -2.88
CA LEU A 274 -18.14 2.92 -2.64
C LEU A 274 -17.15 3.88 -3.29
N ARG A 275 -16.47 4.66 -2.47
CA ARG A 275 -15.42 5.59 -2.93
C ARG A 275 -14.19 4.79 -3.34
N LEU A 276 -13.63 5.14 -4.49
CA LEU A 276 -12.45 4.53 -5.04
C LEU A 276 -11.28 5.50 -5.04
N ARG A 277 -10.10 5.01 -4.65
CA ARG A 277 -8.83 5.70 -4.81
C ARG A 277 -7.94 5.00 -5.84
N PRO A 278 -7.10 5.73 -6.58
CA PRO A 278 -6.05 5.11 -7.35
C PRO A 278 -5.10 4.35 -6.41
N GLY A 279 -4.90 3.08 -6.73
CA GLY A 279 -3.86 2.22 -6.19
C GLY A 279 -2.67 2.16 -7.14
N VAL A 280 -1.70 1.33 -6.79
CA VAL A 280 -0.49 1.17 -7.60
C VAL A 280 -0.84 0.57 -8.99
N LEU A 281 -0.06 0.92 -10.02
CA LEU A 281 -0.26 0.52 -11.42
C LEU A 281 -1.55 1.02 -12.09
N GLY A 282 -2.24 1.99 -11.46
CA GLY A 282 -3.51 2.53 -11.96
C GLY A 282 -4.72 1.63 -11.67
N ARG A 283 -4.56 0.64 -10.77
CA ARG A 283 -5.68 -0.13 -10.21
C ARG A 283 -6.55 0.79 -9.34
N TRP A 284 -7.84 0.52 -9.20
CA TRP A 284 -8.69 1.20 -8.24
C TRP A 284 -8.85 0.37 -6.96
N ARG A 285 -8.97 1.03 -5.81
CA ARG A 285 -9.19 0.39 -4.52
C ARG A 285 -10.31 1.08 -3.77
N VAL A 286 -11.10 0.32 -3.03
CA VAL A 286 -12.06 0.90 -2.10
C VAL A 286 -11.30 1.68 -1.04
N SER A 287 -11.73 2.93 -0.81
CA SER A 287 -11.15 3.84 0.18
C SER A 287 -12.16 4.25 1.25
N GLY A 288 -13.44 4.02 1.02
CA GLY A 288 -14.52 4.44 1.90
C GLY A 288 -15.87 3.98 1.34
N MET A 289 -16.87 3.84 2.20
CA MET A 289 -18.26 3.65 1.79
C MET A 289 -19.13 4.70 2.47
N VAL A 290 -20.06 5.28 1.73
CA VAL A 290 -21.03 6.27 2.24
C VAL A 290 -22.43 5.80 1.86
N GLY A 291 -23.35 5.83 2.83
CA GLY A 291 -24.74 5.49 2.59
C GLY A 291 -25.39 6.45 1.61
N HIS A 292 -26.16 5.90 0.67
CA HIS A 292 -27.03 6.64 -0.23
C HIS A 292 -28.45 6.14 0.01
N SER A 293 -29.22 6.87 0.83
CA SER A 293 -30.63 6.51 1.03
C SER A 293 -31.40 6.83 -0.24
N SER A 294 -31.94 5.80 -0.90
CA SER A 294 -33.19 5.97 -1.63
C SER A 294 -34.30 5.47 -0.73
N THR A 295 -35.28 6.32 -0.45
CA THR A 295 -36.60 5.88 -0.01
C THR A 295 -37.23 4.98 -1.06
#